data_AF-A0AB34K1U7-F1
#
_entry.id   AF-A0AB34K1U7-F1
#
_cell.length_a   1.000
_cell.length_b   1.000
_cell.length_c   1.000
_cell.angle_alpha   90.00
_cell.angle_beta   90.00
_cell.angle_gamma   90.00
#
_symmetry.space_group_name_H-M   'P 1'
#
loop_
_entity.id
_entity.type
_entity.pdbx_description
1 polymer ?
#
loop_
_entity_poly.entity_id
_entity_poly.type
_entity_poly.pdbx_seq_one_letter_code
_entity_poly.pdbx_strand_id
1 'polypeptide(L)'
;MADSGDDRTKKLALAIRGSTDSNEFDLQGYGAESCDALALNAFAKPLPLKEMVRFSFTVGGGKKVRQKYNDGLPTLLCDALKRVGFTEDRGASLSLDSAGCYKYQHNTDTDLKVVHVFPRIDPEAAAASEATGAADSLAPEQLIAFSELATFKKMIAAKTPSLNRRKRVLEVLKVARATLQALEEKMAAVQPLTDEEQLQYDSLDAEGLEAKQAWLTQQMENMVAEGQLTKNEQAAVLEQLTAKLAALEEKLAQAEASGKEKQAEKLREMRDELIKRSDAVRQLKPIVRRPKFEAEIKAARKKLAELEKLENSKKILPLEEVQKLNAKPKLLEDLKAMEIESAGWFPDAD
;
A
#
# COMPACT_ATOMS: atom_id res chain seq x y z
N MET A 1 -23.48 12.91 -1.96
CA MET A 1 -22.25 13.47 -1.37
C MET A 1 -21.37 13.87 -2.53
N ALA A 2 -21.20 15.17 -2.75
CA ALA A 2 -20.35 15.68 -3.81
C ALA A 2 -18.90 15.44 -3.39
N ASP A 3 -18.21 14.57 -4.12
CA ASP A 3 -16.75 14.43 -4.07
C ASP A 3 -16.16 15.83 -4.32
N SER A 4 -15.63 16.47 -3.28
CA SER A 4 -15.06 17.81 -3.39
C SER A 4 -13.91 17.73 -4.38
N GLY A 5 -13.90 18.57 -5.42
CA GLY A 5 -12.91 18.52 -6.51
C GLY A 5 -11.44 18.54 -6.07
N ASP A 6 -11.16 18.91 -4.83
CA ASP A 6 -9.85 18.82 -4.18
C ASP A 6 -9.37 17.37 -3.95
N ASP A 7 -10.23 16.46 -3.47
CA ASP A 7 -9.85 15.05 -3.20
C ASP A 7 -9.52 14.29 -4.50
N ARG A 8 -10.32 14.51 -5.54
CA ARG A 8 -10.06 13.96 -6.89
C ARG A 8 -8.72 14.43 -7.46
N THR A 9 -8.38 15.70 -7.25
CA THR A 9 -7.13 16.29 -7.74
C THR A 9 -5.92 15.70 -7.01
N LYS A 10 -6.02 15.55 -5.68
CA LYS A 10 -4.99 14.92 -4.85
C LYS A 10 -4.74 13.47 -5.23
N LYS A 11 -5.81 12.68 -5.41
CA LYS A 11 -5.72 11.27 -5.87
C LYS A 11 -5.03 11.15 -7.23
N LEU A 12 -5.34 12.04 -8.18
CA LEU A 12 -4.70 12.03 -9.49
C LEU A 12 -3.21 12.39 -9.41
N ALA A 13 -2.85 13.41 -8.63
CA ALA A 13 -1.45 13.79 -8.43
C ALA A 13 -0.62 12.65 -7.82
N LEU A 14 -1.17 11.94 -6.82
CA LEU A 14 -0.55 10.74 -6.25
C LEU A 14 -0.37 9.62 -7.29
N ALA A 15 -1.39 9.38 -8.12
CA ALA A 15 -1.31 8.38 -9.18
C ALA A 15 -0.22 8.71 -10.21
N ILE A 16 -0.04 9.99 -10.57
CA ILE A 16 1.05 10.43 -11.46
C ILE A 16 2.41 10.21 -10.81
N ARG A 17 2.57 10.60 -9.54
CA ARG A 17 3.86 10.46 -8.83
C ARG A 17 4.26 9.01 -8.58
N GLY A 18 3.29 8.10 -8.49
CA GLY A 18 3.52 6.66 -8.37
C GLY A 18 3.61 5.91 -9.71
N SER A 19 3.49 6.61 -10.85
CA SER A 19 3.55 5.93 -12.15
C SER A 19 4.96 5.88 -12.70
N THR A 20 5.35 4.69 -13.15
CA THR A 20 6.62 4.40 -13.83
C THR A 20 6.52 4.45 -15.36
N ASP A 21 5.29 4.55 -15.88
CA ASP A 21 4.99 4.43 -17.31
C ASP A 21 4.28 5.68 -17.84
N SER A 22 4.15 5.77 -19.16
CA SER A 22 3.33 6.82 -19.79
C SER A 22 1.84 6.51 -19.62
N ASN A 23 1.06 7.48 -19.12
CA ASN A 23 -0.38 7.32 -18.91
C ASN A 23 -1.20 8.44 -19.54
N GLU A 24 -2.49 8.18 -19.69
CA GLU A 24 -3.47 9.15 -20.18
C GLU A 24 -4.55 9.39 -19.11
N PHE A 25 -4.91 10.65 -18.92
CA PHE A 25 -5.87 11.09 -17.91
C PHE A 25 -6.90 12.04 -18.52
N ASP A 26 -8.15 11.90 -18.11
CA ASP A 26 -9.25 12.77 -18.54
C ASP A 26 -9.54 13.84 -17.48
N LEU A 27 -9.37 15.11 -17.86
CA LEU A 27 -9.60 16.26 -16.98
C LEU A 27 -11.03 16.81 -17.08
N GLN A 28 -12.00 15.99 -17.51
CA GLN A 28 -13.42 16.34 -17.44
C GLN A 28 -13.80 16.79 -16.01
N GLY A 29 -14.34 18.00 -15.90
CA GLY A 29 -14.78 18.63 -14.65
C GLY A 29 -13.69 19.39 -13.89
N TYR A 30 -12.47 19.51 -14.41
CA TYR A 30 -11.42 20.31 -13.78
C TYR A 30 -11.62 21.81 -14.01
N GLY A 31 -11.35 22.61 -12.97
CA GLY A 31 -11.30 24.06 -12.99
C GLY A 31 -9.89 24.61 -12.75
N ALA A 32 -9.76 25.93 -12.64
CA ALA A 32 -8.48 26.61 -12.45
C ALA A 32 -7.73 26.13 -11.20
N GLU A 33 -8.40 26.10 -10.05
CA GLU A 33 -7.81 25.65 -8.78
C GLU A 33 -7.34 24.19 -8.84
N SER A 34 -8.13 23.31 -9.48
CA SER A 34 -7.76 21.90 -9.65
C SER A 34 -6.55 21.73 -10.58
N CYS A 35 -6.43 22.54 -11.65
CA CYS A 35 -5.25 22.52 -12.51
C CYS A 35 -3.99 23.00 -11.77
N ASP A 36 -4.14 24.03 -10.95
CA ASP A 36 -3.03 24.59 -10.15
C ASP A 36 -2.54 23.58 -9.11
N ALA A 37 -3.47 22.99 -8.36
CA ALA A 37 -3.16 21.94 -7.39
C ALA A 37 -2.58 20.70 -8.07
N LEU A 38 -3.11 20.29 -9.24
CA LEU A 38 -2.55 19.17 -10.00
C LEU A 38 -1.11 19.43 -10.42
N ALA A 39 -0.83 20.60 -11.02
CA ALA A 39 0.52 20.94 -11.48
C ALA A 39 1.51 21.02 -10.32
N LEU A 40 1.10 21.65 -9.21
CA LEU A 40 1.90 21.76 -7.99
C LEU A 40 2.21 20.39 -7.39
N ASN A 41 1.17 19.61 -7.11
CA ASN A 41 1.32 18.35 -6.38
C ASN A 41 1.95 17.25 -7.23
N ALA A 42 1.70 17.23 -8.55
CA ALA A 42 2.26 16.20 -9.43
C ALA A 42 3.69 16.54 -9.91
N PHE A 43 3.96 17.81 -10.27
CA PHE A 43 5.11 18.16 -11.13
C PHE A 43 6.07 19.21 -10.55
N ALA A 44 5.79 19.81 -9.40
CA ALA A 44 6.70 20.81 -8.82
C ALA A 44 8.06 20.21 -8.44
N LYS A 45 8.07 18.97 -7.93
CA LYS A 45 9.29 18.22 -7.58
C LYS A 45 9.57 17.14 -8.64
N PRO A 46 10.84 16.90 -9.03
CA PRO A 46 11.21 15.81 -9.94
C PRO A 46 10.64 14.46 -9.50
N LEU A 47 10.31 13.61 -10.48
CA LEU A 47 9.83 12.25 -10.24
C LEU A 47 11.02 11.28 -10.18
N PRO A 48 11.05 10.32 -9.25
CA PRO A 48 12.15 9.36 -9.12
C PRO A 48 12.06 8.27 -10.20
N LEU A 49 12.25 8.65 -11.47
CA LEU A 49 12.14 7.75 -12.63
C LEU A 49 13.49 7.58 -13.32
N LYS A 50 13.72 6.39 -13.86
CA LYS A 50 14.92 6.05 -14.64
C LYS A 50 14.83 6.47 -16.10
N GLU A 51 13.64 6.33 -16.66
CA GLU A 51 13.36 6.58 -18.07
C GLU A 51 12.34 7.70 -18.20
N MET A 52 12.41 8.42 -19.33
CA MET A 52 11.47 9.49 -19.61
C MET A 52 10.07 8.91 -19.89
N VAL A 53 9.07 9.43 -19.19
CA VAL A 53 7.66 9.09 -19.41
C VAL A 53 6.89 10.29 -19.95
N ARG A 54 5.67 10.05 -20.43
CA ARG A 54 4.76 11.10 -20.91
C ARG A 54 3.40 10.92 -20.27
N PHE A 55 2.92 11.98 -19.62
CA PHE A 55 1.55 12.04 -19.11
C PHE A 55 0.68 12.85 -20.07
N SER A 56 -0.35 12.23 -20.64
CA SER A 56 -1.27 12.85 -21.59
C SER A 56 -2.56 13.24 -20.90
N PHE A 57 -2.89 14.52 -20.88
CA PHE A 57 -4.13 15.03 -20.29
C PHE A 57 -5.12 15.43 -21.37
N THR A 58 -6.27 14.76 -21.44
CA THR A 58 -7.37 15.20 -22.28
C THR A 58 -8.00 16.43 -21.62
N VAL A 59 -7.84 17.59 -22.26
CA VAL A 59 -8.26 18.91 -21.78
C VAL A 59 -9.40 19.51 -22.59
N GLY A 60 -9.91 18.76 -23.56
CA GLY A 60 -10.98 19.22 -24.43
C GLY A 60 -11.24 18.26 -25.58
N GLY A 61 -12.22 18.61 -26.38
CA GLY A 61 -12.40 18.02 -27.70
C GLY A 61 -13.38 18.86 -28.52
N GLY A 62 -13.58 18.49 -29.78
CA GLY A 62 -14.45 19.23 -30.67
C GLY A 62 -15.93 18.92 -30.44
N LYS A 63 -16.74 19.06 -31.49
CA LYS A 63 -18.17 19.39 -31.36
C LYS A 63 -18.97 18.40 -30.51
N LYS A 64 -18.61 17.11 -30.51
CA LYS A 64 -19.33 16.04 -29.79
C LYS A 64 -19.05 16.00 -28.29
N VAL A 65 -17.86 16.43 -27.86
CA VAL A 65 -17.41 16.29 -26.47
C VAL A 65 -17.03 17.62 -25.81
N ARG A 66 -17.02 18.74 -26.56
CA ARG A 66 -16.70 20.08 -26.05
C ARG A 66 -17.43 20.46 -24.76
N GLN A 67 -18.70 20.07 -24.64
CA GLN A 67 -19.56 20.36 -23.50
C GLN A 67 -19.14 19.67 -22.19
N LYS A 68 -18.24 18.68 -22.26
CA LYS A 68 -17.70 18.00 -21.08
C LYS A 68 -16.58 18.80 -20.40
N TYR A 69 -15.92 19.68 -21.14
CA TYR A 69 -14.72 20.37 -20.69
C TYR A 69 -15.00 21.86 -20.54
N ASN A 70 -14.28 22.50 -19.62
CA ASN A 70 -14.28 23.95 -19.57
C ASN A 70 -13.54 24.50 -20.81
N ASP A 71 -14.12 25.48 -21.50
CA ASP A 71 -13.54 26.07 -22.72
C ASP A 71 -12.13 26.65 -22.50
N GLY A 72 -11.82 27.10 -21.27
CA GLY A 72 -10.51 27.61 -20.87
C GLY A 72 -9.53 26.54 -20.35
N LEU A 73 -9.94 25.27 -20.23
CA LEU A 73 -9.16 24.22 -19.57
C LEU A 73 -7.75 24.00 -20.15
N PRO A 74 -7.54 24.02 -21.49
CA PRO A 74 -6.20 23.90 -22.05
C PRO A 74 -5.26 25.01 -21.56
N THR A 75 -5.74 26.25 -21.54
CA THR A 75 -4.96 27.41 -21.09
C THR A 75 -4.69 27.33 -19.59
N LEU A 76 -5.69 26.98 -18.79
CA LEU A 76 -5.55 26.83 -17.34
C LEU A 76 -4.46 25.83 -16.96
N LEU A 77 -4.45 24.63 -17.59
CA LEU A 77 -3.44 23.62 -17.31
C LEU A 77 -2.04 24.08 -17.77
N CYS A 78 -1.93 24.64 -18.97
CA CYS A 78 -0.65 25.14 -19.49
C CYS A 78 -0.05 26.24 -18.60
N ASP A 79 -0.88 27.15 -18.09
CA ASP A 79 -0.42 28.22 -17.20
C ASP A 79 -0.07 27.69 -15.80
N ALA A 80 -0.77 26.68 -15.31
CA ALA A 80 -0.41 25.99 -14.08
C ALA A 80 0.97 25.30 -14.19
N LEU A 81 1.22 24.61 -15.31
CA LEU A 81 2.50 23.98 -15.61
C LEU A 81 3.65 25.00 -15.71
N LYS A 82 3.42 26.14 -16.37
CA LYS A 82 4.39 27.25 -16.41
C LYS A 82 4.74 27.76 -15.01
N ARG A 83 3.73 27.89 -14.13
CA ARG A 83 3.93 28.37 -12.76
C ARG A 83 4.80 27.43 -11.91
N VAL A 84 4.81 26.13 -12.21
CA VAL A 84 5.73 25.15 -11.58
C VAL A 84 7.04 24.98 -12.35
N GLY A 85 7.29 25.81 -13.36
CA GLY A 85 8.58 25.90 -14.06
C GLY A 85 8.71 25.01 -15.29
N PHE A 86 7.60 24.60 -15.91
CA PHE A 86 7.62 23.90 -17.19
C PHE A 86 7.59 24.87 -18.38
N THR A 87 8.17 24.45 -19.50
CA THR A 87 8.19 25.23 -20.75
C THR A 87 7.39 24.55 -21.85
N GLU A 88 6.74 25.34 -22.70
CA GLU A 88 6.07 24.79 -23.89
C GLU A 88 7.11 24.46 -24.96
N ASP A 89 7.15 23.20 -25.38
CA ASP A 89 7.94 22.76 -26.52
C ASP A 89 7.12 21.83 -27.41
N ARG A 90 6.78 22.31 -28.61
CA ARG A 90 5.99 21.54 -29.58
C ARG A 90 6.73 20.31 -30.12
N GLY A 91 8.06 20.30 -30.06
CA GLY A 91 8.92 19.20 -30.46
C GLY A 91 9.12 18.14 -29.37
N ALA A 92 8.63 18.39 -28.15
CA ALA A 92 8.88 17.52 -27.01
C ALA A 92 8.45 16.07 -27.27
N SER A 93 9.32 15.15 -26.89
CA SER A 93 9.22 13.70 -27.17
C SER A 93 9.67 12.89 -25.96
N LEU A 94 9.63 11.55 -26.06
CA LEU A 94 10.13 10.66 -25.01
C LEU A 94 11.67 10.64 -24.97
N SER A 95 12.27 11.81 -24.77
CA SER A 95 13.71 12.03 -24.62
C SER A 95 14.00 12.79 -23.34
N LEU A 96 15.16 12.55 -22.73
CA LEU A 96 15.59 13.26 -21.52
C LEU A 96 15.71 14.78 -21.75
N ASP A 97 16.02 15.19 -22.97
CA ASP A 97 16.07 16.62 -23.35
C ASP A 97 14.71 17.32 -23.25
N SER A 98 13.61 16.56 -23.24
CA SER A 98 12.26 17.08 -23.09
C SER A 98 11.83 17.19 -21.61
N ALA A 99 12.70 16.87 -20.65
CA ALA A 99 12.38 16.93 -19.22
C ALA A 99 11.99 18.34 -18.79
N GLY A 100 10.81 18.49 -18.17
CA GLY A 100 10.27 19.80 -17.78
C GLY A 100 9.57 20.54 -18.92
N CYS A 101 9.29 19.87 -20.04
CA CYS A 101 8.51 20.44 -21.13
C CYS A 101 7.07 19.92 -21.16
N TYR A 102 6.19 20.69 -21.78
CA TYR A 102 4.87 20.20 -22.17
C TYR A 102 4.57 20.58 -23.62
N LYS A 103 3.67 19.84 -24.26
CA LYS A 103 3.14 20.17 -25.59
C LYS A 103 1.62 20.06 -25.62
N TYR A 104 0.99 21.05 -26.23
CA TYR A 104 -0.42 20.98 -26.58
C TYR A 104 -0.58 20.39 -27.97
N GLN A 105 -1.50 19.45 -28.12
CA GLN A 105 -1.81 18.78 -29.37
C GLN A 105 -3.32 18.66 -29.55
N HIS A 106 -3.83 19.13 -30.69
CA HIS A 106 -5.18 18.81 -31.14
C HIS A 106 -5.09 17.61 -32.08
N ASN A 107 -5.55 16.46 -31.62
CA ASN A 107 -5.64 15.26 -32.43
C ASN A 107 -6.90 15.34 -33.29
N THR A 108 -6.74 15.56 -34.60
CA THR A 108 -7.85 15.74 -35.54
C THR A 108 -8.63 14.46 -35.80
N ASP A 109 -8.00 13.30 -35.63
CA ASP A 109 -8.62 12.00 -35.91
C ASP A 109 -9.60 11.59 -34.81
N THR A 110 -9.25 11.92 -33.56
CA THR A 110 -10.11 11.66 -32.39
C THR A 110 -10.91 12.88 -31.95
N ASP A 111 -10.67 14.04 -32.58
CA ASP A 111 -11.23 15.34 -32.22
C ASP A 111 -11.01 15.69 -30.73
N LEU A 112 -9.88 15.25 -30.16
CA LEU A 112 -9.49 15.52 -28.77
C LEU A 112 -8.35 16.53 -28.69
N LYS A 113 -8.41 17.38 -27.67
CA LYS A 113 -7.35 18.31 -27.29
C LYS A 113 -6.60 17.73 -26.10
N VAL A 114 -5.30 17.53 -26.27
CA VAL A 114 -4.45 16.83 -25.31
C VAL A 114 -3.26 17.70 -24.97
N VAL A 115 -2.90 17.77 -23.68
CA VAL A 115 -1.63 18.33 -23.23
C VAL A 115 -0.75 17.16 -22.79
N HIS A 116 0.39 16.98 -23.44
CA HIS A 116 1.39 16.01 -23.03
C HIS A 116 2.44 16.69 -22.15
N VAL A 117 2.69 16.13 -20.99
CA VAL A 117 3.67 16.61 -20.02
C VAL A 117 4.81 15.61 -19.93
N PHE A 118 6.04 16.11 -20.05
CA PHE A 118 7.29 15.37 -19.91
C PHE A 118 7.92 15.80 -18.59
N PRO A 119 7.76 15.01 -17.51
CA PRO A 119 8.16 15.43 -16.19
C PRO A 119 9.67 15.63 -16.08
N ARG A 120 10.09 16.47 -15.13
CA ARG A 120 11.48 16.42 -14.64
C ARG A 120 11.64 15.10 -13.90
N ILE A 121 12.69 14.35 -14.22
CA ILE A 121 12.99 13.08 -13.56
C ILE A 121 14.31 13.16 -12.80
N ASP A 122 14.44 12.34 -11.76
CA ASP A 122 15.64 12.18 -10.97
C ASP A 122 16.06 10.70 -10.98
N PRO A 123 16.97 10.32 -11.91
CA PRO A 123 17.45 8.95 -12.01
C PRO A 123 18.32 8.52 -10.82
N GLU A 124 18.94 9.47 -10.11
CA GLU A 124 19.77 9.17 -8.94
C GLU A 124 18.90 8.84 -7.73
N ALA A 125 17.80 9.57 -7.53
CA ALA A 125 16.77 9.21 -6.55
C ALA A 125 16.13 7.85 -6.87
N ALA A 126 15.92 7.54 -8.16
CA ALA A 126 15.45 6.22 -8.59
C ALA A 126 16.47 5.11 -8.25
N ALA A 127 17.76 5.34 -8.49
CA ALA A 127 18.83 4.39 -8.17
C ALA A 127 19.05 4.20 -6.66
N ALA A 128 18.90 5.26 -5.86
CA ALA A 128 18.98 5.20 -4.40
C ALA A 128 17.84 4.37 -3.80
N SER A 129 16.64 4.44 -4.39
CA SER A 129 15.49 3.60 -4.00
C SER A 129 15.72 2.11 -4.33
N GLU A 130 16.45 1.81 -5.40
CA GLU A 130 16.76 0.43 -5.79
C GLU A 130 17.87 -0.23 -4.98
N ALA A 131 18.84 0.54 -4.47
CA ALA A 131 19.86 0.03 -3.56
C ALA A 131 19.27 -0.54 -2.25
N THR A 132 18.04 -0.13 -1.91
CA THR A 132 17.24 -0.66 -0.79
C THR A 132 16.26 -1.79 -1.17
N GLY A 133 16.23 -2.23 -2.43
CA GLY A 133 15.63 -3.49 -2.86
C GLY A 133 14.12 -3.63 -2.65
N ALA A 134 13.31 -2.93 -3.46
CA ALA A 134 12.00 -3.42 -3.93
C ALA A 134 11.48 -2.49 -5.02
N ALA A 135 11.00 -3.06 -6.12
CA ALA A 135 10.25 -2.35 -7.16
C ALA A 135 9.02 -1.64 -6.57
N ASP A 136 8.70 -0.48 -7.15
CA ASP A 136 7.55 0.39 -6.94
C ASP A 136 6.27 -0.29 -6.45
N SER A 137 6.22 -0.51 -5.14
CA SER A 137 5.00 -0.76 -4.40
C SER A 137 5.19 -0.06 -3.07
N LEU A 138 4.25 0.83 -2.73
CA LEU A 138 4.16 1.42 -1.39
C LEU A 138 4.43 0.31 -0.36
N ALA A 139 5.26 0.62 0.64
CA ALA A 139 5.57 -0.35 1.69
C ALA A 139 4.25 -0.89 2.30
N PRO A 140 4.20 -2.15 2.77
CA PRO A 140 2.99 -2.71 3.37
C PRO A 140 2.33 -1.78 4.39
N GLU A 141 3.14 -1.08 5.18
CA GLU A 141 2.72 -0.08 6.17
C GLU A 141 1.95 1.08 5.54
N GLN A 142 2.45 1.61 4.43
CA GLN A 142 1.81 2.69 3.67
C GLN A 142 0.53 2.21 2.99
N LEU A 143 0.53 1.01 2.40
CA LEU A 143 -0.67 0.41 1.82
C LEU A 143 -1.77 0.21 2.87
N ILE A 144 -1.41 -0.19 4.09
CA ILE A 144 -2.33 -0.31 5.22
C ILE A 144 -2.91 1.05 5.60
N ALA A 145 -2.06 2.06 5.75
CA ALA A 145 -2.45 3.39 6.20
C ALA A 145 -3.36 4.09 5.18
N PHE A 146 -2.98 4.11 3.90
CA PHE A 146 -3.61 4.97 2.88
C PHE A 146 -4.70 4.29 2.03
N SER A 147 -4.83 2.96 2.06
CA SER A 147 -5.87 2.29 1.25
C SER A 147 -7.28 2.56 1.76
N GLU A 148 -8.27 2.61 0.88
CA GLU A 148 -9.67 2.63 1.31
C GLU A 148 -10.07 1.32 2.01
N LEU A 149 -11.07 1.38 2.89
CA LEU A 149 -11.49 0.23 3.71
C LEU A 149 -11.79 -1.03 2.87
N ALA A 150 -12.40 -0.90 1.70
CA ALA A 150 -12.71 -2.04 0.83
C ALA A 150 -11.44 -2.73 0.30
N THR A 151 -10.46 -1.93 -0.13
CA THR A 151 -9.16 -2.42 -0.62
C THR A 151 -8.34 -3.00 0.54
N PHE A 152 -8.32 -2.32 1.68
CA PHE A 152 -7.72 -2.81 2.93
C PHE A 152 -8.21 -4.22 3.26
N LYS A 153 -9.53 -4.44 3.32
CA LYS A 153 -10.13 -5.75 3.63
C LYS A 153 -9.62 -6.85 2.69
N LYS A 154 -9.57 -6.59 1.38
CA LYS A 154 -9.07 -7.53 0.38
C LYS A 154 -7.58 -7.83 0.57
N MET A 155 -6.77 -6.79 0.80
CA MET A 155 -5.32 -6.94 1.02
C MET A 155 -5.02 -7.74 2.29
N ILE A 156 -5.68 -7.43 3.41
CA ILE A 156 -5.49 -8.15 4.68
C ILE A 156 -5.88 -9.62 4.55
N ALA A 157 -7.00 -9.92 3.88
CA ALA A 157 -7.40 -11.30 3.62
C ALA A 157 -6.37 -12.07 2.79
N ALA A 158 -5.77 -11.43 1.77
CA ALA A 158 -4.82 -12.07 0.88
C ALA A 158 -3.39 -12.15 1.43
N LYS A 159 -2.92 -11.12 2.13
CA LYS A 159 -1.50 -10.93 2.49
C LYS A 159 -1.20 -11.24 3.96
N THR A 160 -2.21 -11.29 4.83
CA THR A 160 -2.03 -11.54 6.27
C THR A 160 -2.93 -12.68 6.77
N PRO A 161 -2.62 -13.93 6.40
CA PRO A 161 -3.43 -15.09 6.78
C PRO A 161 -3.26 -15.52 8.24
N SER A 162 -2.19 -15.07 8.91
CA SER A 162 -1.87 -15.43 10.31
C SER A 162 -2.37 -14.36 11.29
N LEU A 163 -2.73 -14.80 12.50
CA LEU A 163 -3.13 -13.93 13.59
C LEU A 163 -1.97 -12.98 13.97
N ASN A 164 -0.74 -13.48 13.98
CA ASN A 164 0.44 -12.67 14.31
C ASN A 164 0.66 -11.56 13.28
N ARG A 165 0.49 -11.86 11.99
CA ARG A 165 0.54 -10.84 10.93
C ARG A 165 -0.56 -9.81 11.06
N ARG A 166 -1.79 -10.23 11.40
CA ARG A 166 -2.89 -9.29 11.66
C ARG A 166 -2.65 -8.44 12.90
N LYS A 167 -2.02 -8.98 13.95
CA LYS A 167 -1.53 -8.19 15.09
C LYS A 167 -0.51 -7.14 14.63
N ARG A 168 0.40 -7.49 13.72
CA ARG A 168 1.35 -6.52 13.17
C ARG A 168 0.66 -5.41 12.37
N VAL A 169 -0.33 -5.73 11.55
CA VAL A 169 -1.18 -4.74 10.85
C VAL A 169 -1.88 -3.82 11.85
N LEU A 170 -2.39 -4.37 12.97
CA LEU A 170 -3.03 -3.56 14.01
C LEU A 170 -2.04 -2.55 14.62
N GLU A 171 -0.80 -2.96 14.87
CA GLU A 171 0.24 -2.04 15.36
C GLU A 171 0.58 -0.95 14.33
N VAL A 172 0.62 -1.28 13.03
CA VAL A 172 0.78 -0.26 11.97
C VAL A 172 -0.34 0.76 12.00
N LEU A 173 -1.60 0.32 12.14
CA LEU A 173 -2.75 1.24 12.24
C LEU A 173 -2.68 2.12 13.51
N LYS A 174 -2.25 1.57 14.64
CA LYS A 174 -2.06 2.36 15.88
C LYS A 174 -0.97 3.41 15.71
N VAL A 175 0.15 3.06 15.07
CA VAL A 175 1.23 4.01 14.76
C VAL A 175 0.70 5.12 13.86
N ALA A 176 -0.01 4.79 12.77
CA ALA A 176 -0.59 5.80 11.88
C ALA A 176 -1.54 6.76 12.60
N ARG A 177 -2.40 6.25 13.50
CA ARG A 177 -3.27 7.08 14.33
C ARG A 177 -2.50 7.98 15.29
N ALA A 178 -1.47 7.45 15.95
CA ALA A 178 -0.62 8.22 16.85
C ALA A 178 0.14 9.32 16.10
N THR A 179 0.60 9.04 14.88
CA THR A 179 1.19 10.06 14.00
C THR A 179 0.19 11.16 13.68
N LEU A 180 -1.03 10.80 13.25
CA LEU A 180 -2.07 11.78 12.95
C LEU A 180 -2.39 12.66 14.16
N GLN A 181 -2.57 12.06 15.34
CA GLN A 181 -2.82 12.78 16.58
C GLN A 181 -1.66 13.74 16.92
N ALA A 182 -0.41 13.32 16.76
CA ALA A 182 0.75 14.18 17.02
C ALA A 182 0.80 15.39 16.05
N LEU A 183 0.37 15.20 14.79
CA LEU A 183 0.27 16.28 13.81
C LEU A 183 -0.86 17.25 14.19
N GLU A 184 -2.02 16.75 14.62
CA GLU A 184 -3.12 17.57 15.14
C GLU A 184 -2.71 18.38 16.37
N GLU A 185 -1.95 17.79 17.28
CA GLU A 185 -1.42 18.47 18.47
C GLU A 185 -0.44 19.60 18.09
N LYS A 186 0.43 19.39 17.09
CA LYS A 186 1.31 20.45 16.56
C LYS A 186 0.52 21.61 15.98
N MET A 187 -0.51 21.31 15.17
CA MET A 187 -1.36 22.36 14.59
C MET A 187 -2.17 23.11 15.64
N ALA A 188 -2.70 22.41 16.65
CA ALA A 188 -3.38 23.03 17.79
C ALA A 188 -2.44 23.95 18.59
N ALA A 189 -1.16 23.59 18.67
CA ALA A 189 -0.10 24.41 19.27
C ALA A 189 0.43 25.52 18.34
N VAL A 190 -0.14 25.70 17.15
CA VAL A 190 0.29 26.69 16.12
C VAL A 190 1.75 26.49 15.71
N GLN A 191 2.23 25.25 15.74
CA GLN A 191 3.55 24.90 15.22
C GLN A 191 3.45 24.60 13.72
N PRO A 192 4.38 25.10 12.89
CA PRO A 192 4.38 24.80 11.47
C PRO A 192 4.69 23.30 11.25
N LEU A 193 3.92 22.67 10.38
CA LEU A 193 4.24 21.34 9.85
C LEU A 193 5.26 21.49 8.72
N THR A 194 6.19 20.54 8.62
CA THR A 194 7.04 20.39 7.44
C THR A 194 6.21 19.93 6.22
N ASP A 195 6.74 20.08 5.00
CA ASP A 195 6.09 19.58 3.78
C ASP A 195 5.67 18.10 3.88
N GLU A 196 6.54 17.27 4.47
CA GLU A 196 6.30 15.84 4.62
C GLU A 196 5.20 15.55 5.65
N GLU A 197 5.20 16.28 6.77
CA GLU A 197 4.18 16.19 7.80
C GLU A 197 2.81 16.69 7.31
N GLN A 198 2.79 17.77 6.52
CA GLN A 198 1.57 18.26 5.89
C GLN A 198 1.01 17.21 4.92
N LEU A 199 1.86 16.60 4.10
CA LEU A 199 1.44 15.51 3.21
C LEU A 199 0.86 14.33 3.99
N GLN A 200 1.50 13.93 5.10
CA GLN A 200 1.00 12.85 5.96
C GLN A 200 -0.35 13.21 6.60
N TYR A 201 -0.48 14.44 7.10
CA TYR A 201 -1.73 14.95 7.68
C TYR A 201 -2.87 14.92 6.65
N ASP A 202 -2.60 15.42 5.44
CA ASP A 202 -3.58 15.49 4.36
C ASP A 202 -3.96 14.11 3.78
N SER A 203 -3.10 13.10 3.98
CA SER A 203 -3.28 11.75 3.42
C SER A 203 -3.90 10.75 4.40
N LEU A 204 -3.81 10.99 5.71
CA LEU A 204 -4.35 10.09 6.72
C LEU A 204 -5.80 10.46 7.04
N ASP A 205 -6.69 9.49 6.83
CA ASP A 205 -8.11 9.60 7.18
C ASP A 205 -8.35 9.04 8.59
N ALA A 206 -8.65 9.91 9.57
CA ALA A 206 -8.91 9.53 10.95
C ALA A 206 -10.05 8.50 11.06
N GLU A 207 -11.20 8.78 10.43
CA GLU A 207 -12.38 7.91 10.48
C GLU A 207 -12.09 6.57 9.77
N GLY A 208 -11.40 6.63 8.63
CA GLY A 208 -10.94 5.45 7.91
C GLY A 208 -10.01 4.57 8.74
N LEU A 209 -9.06 5.15 9.46
CA LEU A 209 -8.16 4.42 10.36
C LEU A 209 -8.91 3.76 11.52
N GLU A 210 -9.88 4.46 12.12
CA GLU A 210 -10.74 3.88 13.16
C GLU A 210 -11.58 2.70 12.65
N ALA A 211 -12.21 2.87 11.49
CA ALA A 211 -13.02 1.82 10.87
C ALA A 211 -12.17 0.57 10.51
N LYS A 212 -10.95 0.77 10.00
CA LYS A 212 -10.00 -0.33 9.73
C LYS A 212 -9.62 -1.06 11.03
N GLN A 213 -9.33 -0.31 12.10
CA GLN A 213 -8.93 -0.87 13.38
C GLN A 213 -10.06 -1.68 14.04
N ALA A 214 -11.29 -1.15 14.02
CA ALA A 214 -12.46 -1.85 14.54
C ALA A 214 -12.73 -3.15 13.78
N TRP A 215 -12.72 -3.08 12.44
CA TRP A 215 -12.90 -4.27 11.60
C TRP A 215 -11.80 -5.30 11.83
N LEU A 216 -10.53 -4.89 11.86
CA LEU A 216 -9.41 -5.81 12.05
C LEU A 216 -9.44 -6.49 13.42
N THR A 217 -9.80 -5.73 14.47
CA THR A 217 -9.98 -6.27 15.83
C THR A 217 -11.04 -7.37 15.83
N GLN A 218 -12.22 -7.09 15.26
CA GLN A 218 -13.28 -8.08 15.15
C GLN A 218 -12.86 -9.32 14.34
N GLN A 219 -12.12 -9.12 13.25
CA GLN A 219 -11.62 -10.23 12.45
C GLN A 219 -10.63 -11.12 13.22
N MET A 220 -9.76 -10.54 14.05
CA MET A 220 -8.85 -11.31 14.90
C MET A 220 -9.61 -12.06 16.00
N GLU A 221 -10.66 -11.47 16.57
CA GLU A 221 -11.53 -12.16 17.53
C GLU A 221 -12.25 -13.35 16.90
N ASN A 222 -12.77 -13.19 15.69
CA ASN A 222 -13.39 -14.28 14.94
C ASN A 222 -12.38 -15.40 14.66
N MET A 223 -11.15 -15.09 14.27
CA MET A 223 -10.11 -16.11 14.08
C MET A 223 -9.84 -16.94 15.34
N VAL A 224 -9.83 -16.28 16.51
CA VAL A 224 -9.65 -16.97 17.80
C VAL A 224 -10.88 -17.82 18.13
N ALA A 225 -12.08 -17.30 17.92
CA ALA A 225 -13.33 -18.01 18.21
C ALA A 225 -13.56 -19.22 17.29
N GLU A 226 -13.20 -19.10 16.01
CA GLU A 226 -13.37 -20.15 15.00
C GLU A 226 -12.21 -21.16 14.98
N GLY A 227 -11.18 -20.98 15.81
CA GLY A 227 -10.04 -21.90 15.87
C GLY A 227 -9.11 -21.82 14.66
N GLN A 228 -9.09 -20.69 13.96
CA GLN A 228 -8.18 -20.43 12.84
C GLN A 228 -6.75 -20.06 13.33
N LEU A 229 -6.24 -20.81 14.30
CA LEU A 229 -4.96 -20.57 14.97
C LEU A 229 -3.98 -21.71 14.70
N THR A 230 -2.73 -21.40 14.42
CA THR A 230 -1.65 -22.40 14.46
C THR A 230 -1.34 -22.78 15.91
N LYS A 231 -0.54 -23.83 16.09
CA LYS A 231 -0.14 -24.27 17.44
C LYS A 231 0.59 -23.15 18.21
N ASN A 232 1.48 -22.43 17.53
CA ASN A 232 2.24 -21.33 18.13
C ASN A 232 1.32 -20.14 18.46
N GLU A 233 0.37 -19.81 17.56
CA GLU A 233 -0.60 -18.74 17.82
C GLU A 233 -1.55 -19.09 18.96
N GLN A 234 -2.02 -20.33 19.04
CA GLN A 234 -2.85 -20.80 20.14
C GLN A 234 -2.10 -20.68 21.47
N ALA A 235 -0.84 -21.12 21.53
CA ALA A 235 0.00 -20.98 22.72
C ALA A 235 0.14 -19.49 23.13
N ALA A 236 0.46 -18.61 22.18
CA ALA A 236 0.59 -17.18 22.45
C ALA A 236 -0.73 -16.53 22.89
N VAL A 237 -1.88 -16.93 22.34
CA VAL A 237 -3.20 -16.46 22.79
C VAL A 237 -3.48 -16.93 24.21
N LEU A 238 -3.19 -18.19 24.53
CA LEU A 238 -3.38 -18.73 25.88
C LEU A 238 -2.48 -18.03 26.90
N GLU A 239 -1.22 -17.77 26.56
CA GLU A 239 -0.30 -16.99 27.38
C GLU A 239 -0.85 -15.58 27.66
N GLN A 240 -1.36 -14.89 26.63
CA GLN A 240 -1.99 -13.58 26.78
C GLN A 240 -3.24 -13.63 27.66
N LEU A 241 -4.06 -14.66 27.54
CA LEU A 241 -5.25 -14.84 28.38
C LEU A 241 -4.87 -15.14 29.84
N THR A 242 -3.84 -15.96 30.07
CA THR A 242 -3.29 -16.26 31.39
C THR A 242 -2.72 -15.01 32.06
N ALA A 243 -1.95 -14.20 31.33
CA ALA A 243 -1.43 -12.93 31.86
C ALA A 243 -2.56 -11.95 32.23
N LYS A 244 -3.63 -11.88 31.40
CA LYS A 244 -4.82 -11.07 31.70
C LYS A 244 -5.60 -11.59 32.91
N LEU A 245 -5.70 -12.91 33.09
CA LEU A 245 -6.32 -13.53 34.26
C LEU A 245 -5.55 -13.14 35.54
N ALA A 246 -4.23 -13.28 35.54
CA ALA A 246 -3.40 -12.90 36.69
C ALA A 246 -3.57 -11.41 37.06
N ALA A 247 -3.58 -10.52 36.07
CA ALA A 247 -3.81 -9.09 36.30
C ALA A 247 -5.24 -8.78 36.81
N LEU A 248 -6.25 -9.55 36.38
CA LEU A 248 -7.62 -9.42 36.89
C LEU A 248 -7.74 -9.93 38.33
N GLU A 249 -7.07 -11.03 38.67
CA GLU A 249 -7.03 -11.57 40.03
C GLU A 249 -6.39 -10.58 41.00
N GLU A 250 -5.30 -9.92 40.61
CA GLU A 250 -4.69 -8.86 41.43
C GLU A 250 -5.66 -7.70 41.67
N LYS A 251 -6.34 -7.20 40.63
CA LYS A 251 -7.33 -6.13 40.75
C LYS A 251 -8.53 -6.54 41.61
N LEU A 252 -8.94 -7.79 41.53
CA LEU A 252 -10.03 -8.35 42.32
C LEU A 252 -9.65 -8.40 43.80
N ALA A 253 -8.44 -8.89 44.12
CA ALA A 253 -7.93 -8.89 45.49
C ALA A 253 -7.84 -7.47 46.07
N GLN A 254 -7.38 -6.48 45.27
CA GLN A 254 -7.35 -5.08 45.67
C GLN A 254 -8.76 -4.50 45.92
N ALA A 255 -9.74 -4.84 45.08
CA ALA A 255 -11.12 -4.38 45.22
C ALA A 255 -11.79 -4.99 46.47
N GLU A 256 -11.56 -6.27 46.73
CA GLU A 256 -12.03 -6.97 47.93
C GLU A 256 -11.40 -6.39 49.20
N ALA A 257 -10.07 -6.19 49.22
CA ALA A 257 -9.37 -5.57 50.34
C ALA A 257 -9.83 -4.12 50.61
N SER A 258 -10.25 -3.41 49.57
CA SER A 258 -10.76 -2.03 49.66
C SER A 258 -12.26 -1.94 49.95
N GLY A 259 -12.96 -3.07 50.17
CA GLY A 259 -14.41 -3.10 50.41
C GLY A 259 -15.27 -2.62 49.24
N LYS A 260 -14.74 -2.62 48.01
CA LYS A 260 -15.44 -2.15 46.80
C LYS A 260 -16.24 -3.30 46.17
N GLU A 261 -17.29 -3.73 46.86
CA GLU A 261 -18.03 -4.97 46.55
C GLU A 261 -18.61 -5.02 45.14
N LYS A 262 -19.22 -3.92 44.65
CA LYS A 262 -19.71 -3.81 43.26
C LYS A 262 -18.59 -3.94 42.21
N GLN A 263 -17.39 -3.45 42.53
CA GLN A 263 -16.23 -3.57 41.64
C GLN A 263 -15.70 -5.00 41.65
N ALA A 264 -15.64 -5.65 42.82
CA ALA A 264 -15.23 -7.03 42.97
C ALA A 264 -16.18 -8.00 42.23
N GLU A 265 -17.49 -7.78 42.30
CA GLU A 265 -18.49 -8.57 41.56
C GLU A 265 -18.27 -8.49 40.04
N LYS A 266 -18.14 -7.27 39.49
CA LYS A 266 -17.83 -7.08 38.07
C LYS A 266 -16.52 -7.75 37.65
N LEU A 267 -15.49 -7.71 38.49
CA LEU A 267 -14.21 -8.37 38.21
C LEU A 267 -14.31 -9.90 38.23
N ARG A 268 -15.17 -10.48 39.08
CA ARG A 268 -15.45 -11.93 39.09
C ARG A 268 -16.13 -12.37 37.80
N GLU A 269 -17.12 -11.62 37.33
CA GLU A 269 -17.81 -11.89 36.06
C GLU A 269 -16.82 -11.87 34.89
N MET A 270 -15.97 -10.84 34.82
CA MET A 270 -14.92 -10.74 33.79
C MET A 270 -13.91 -11.88 33.86
N ARG A 271 -13.52 -12.31 35.08
CA ARG A 271 -12.63 -13.46 35.28
C ARG A 271 -13.28 -14.74 34.74
N ASP A 272 -14.54 -15.00 35.08
CA ASP A 272 -15.25 -16.22 34.68
C ASP A 272 -15.46 -16.28 33.17
N GLU A 273 -15.75 -15.15 32.52
CA GLU A 273 -15.80 -15.05 31.07
C GLU A 273 -14.44 -15.33 30.42
N LEU A 274 -13.36 -14.82 31.02
CA LEU A 274 -12.00 -15.02 30.51
C LEU A 274 -11.50 -16.47 30.70
N ILE A 275 -11.91 -17.15 31.78
CA ILE A 275 -11.69 -18.59 31.97
C ILE A 275 -12.41 -19.38 30.88
N LYS A 276 -13.71 -19.12 30.67
CA LYS A 276 -14.50 -19.79 29.60
C LYS A 276 -13.85 -19.60 28.23
N ARG A 277 -13.38 -18.40 27.92
CA ARG A 277 -12.67 -18.10 26.67
C ARG A 277 -11.36 -18.89 26.57
N SER A 278 -10.60 -18.98 27.66
CA SER A 278 -9.34 -19.74 27.70
C SER A 278 -9.56 -21.23 27.44
N ASP A 279 -10.58 -21.81 28.06
CA ASP A 279 -10.92 -23.22 27.87
C ASP A 279 -11.43 -23.49 26.45
N ALA A 280 -12.27 -22.61 25.91
CA ALA A 280 -12.70 -22.70 24.51
C ALA A 280 -11.49 -22.70 23.57
N VAL A 281 -10.54 -21.77 23.75
CA VAL A 281 -9.32 -21.72 22.91
C VAL A 281 -8.47 -22.97 23.05
N ARG A 282 -8.33 -23.55 24.25
CA ARG A 282 -7.58 -24.81 24.47
C ARG A 282 -8.19 -26.00 23.73
N GLN A 283 -9.52 -26.04 23.60
CA GLN A 283 -10.23 -27.16 22.98
C GLN A 283 -10.20 -27.10 21.45
N LEU A 284 -9.91 -25.94 20.86
CA LEU A 284 -9.81 -25.79 19.41
C LEU A 284 -8.60 -26.54 18.87
N LYS A 285 -8.78 -27.25 17.76
CA LYS A 285 -7.70 -27.98 17.08
C LYS A 285 -6.87 -26.99 16.25
N PRO A 286 -5.55 -26.89 16.47
CA PRO A 286 -4.71 -25.99 15.68
C PRO A 286 -4.68 -26.34 14.19
N ILE A 287 -4.66 -25.31 13.36
CA ILE A 287 -4.52 -25.43 11.91
C ILE A 287 -3.05 -25.47 11.50
N VAL A 288 -2.78 -26.08 10.35
CA VAL A 288 -1.49 -26.03 9.67
C VAL A 288 -1.69 -25.16 8.42
N ARG A 289 -0.97 -24.04 8.35
CA ARG A 289 -0.99 -23.18 7.16
C ARG A 289 0.03 -23.68 6.15
N ARG A 290 -0.41 -23.84 4.91
CA ARG A 290 0.45 -24.22 3.79
C ARG A 290 0.71 -23.00 2.90
N PRO A 291 1.94 -22.83 2.39
CA PRO A 291 2.23 -21.82 1.38
C PRO A 291 1.29 -21.97 0.16
N LYS A 292 0.88 -20.84 -0.43
CA LYS A 292 -0.05 -20.82 -1.56
C LYS A 292 0.44 -21.67 -2.75
N PHE A 293 1.74 -21.65 -3.01
CA PHE A 293 2.39 -22.35 -4.12
C PHE A 293 3.32 -23.49 -3.63
N GLU A 294 3.00 -24.16 -2.53
CA GLU A 294 3.89 -25.16 -1.92
C GLU A 294 4.33 -26.26 -2.92
N ALA A 295 3.40 -26.76 -3.73
CA ALA A 295 3.68 -27.83 -4.70
C ALA A 295 4.55 -27.32 -5.86
N GLU A 296 4.25 -26.14 -6.37
CA GLU A 296 4.93 -25.48 -7.48
C GLU A 296 6.34 -25.05 -7.08
N ILE A 297 6.51 -24.47 -5.88
CA ILE A 297 7.81 -24.13 -5.30
C ILE A 297 8.66 -25.40 -5.17
N LYS A 298 8.09 -26.50 -4.65
CA LYS A 298 8.81 -27.77 -4.52
C LYS A 298 9.20 -28.34 -5.88
N ALA A 299 8.32 -28.28 -6.87
CA ALA A 299 8.59 -28.73 -8.23
C ALA A 299 9.65 -27.88 -8.92
N ALA A 300 9.60 -26.55 -8.77
CA ALA A 300 10.57 -25.60 -9.31
C ALA A 300 11.96 -25.80 -8.68
N ARG A 301 12.05 -25.95 -7.35
CA ARG A 301 13.30 -26.28 -6.64
C ARG A 301 13.90 -27.61 -7.10
N LYS A 302 13.06 -28.64 -7.32
CA LYS A 302 13.51 -29.93 -7.86
C LYS A 302 14.10 -29.77 -9.26
N LYS A 303 13.40 -29.06 -10.15
CA LYS A 303 13.88 -28.78 -11.52
C LYS A 303 15.18 -27.96 -11.51
N LEU A 304 15.30 -26.97 -10.64
CA LEU A 304 16.55 -26.19 -10.48
C LEU A 304 17.72 -27.07 -10.05
N ALA A 305 17.51 -27.97 -9.09
CA ALA A 305 18.55 -28.91 -8.66
C ALA A 305 18.97 -29.90 -9.77
N GLU A 306 18.04 -30.28 -10.66
CA GLU A 306 18.35 -31.09 -11.85
C GLU A 306 19.16 -30.28 -12.88
N LEU A 307 18.79 -29.02 -13.12
CA LEU A 307 19.52 -28.11 -14.02
C LEU A 307 20.92 -27.77 -13.49
N GLU A 308 21.09 -27.57 -12.19
CA GLU A 308 22.40 -27.36 -11.57
C GLU A 308 23.32 -28.57 -11.72
N LYS A 309 22.78 -29.79 -11.67
CA LYS A 309 23.56 -31.01 -11.93
C LYS A 309 23.99 -31.11 -13.40
N LEU A 310 23.13 -30.69 -14.33
CA LEU A 310 23.43 -30.64 -15.76
C LEU A 310 24.50 -29.60 -16.08
N GLU A 311 24.37 -28.39 -15.52
CA GLU A 311 25.32 -27.29 -15.68
C GLU A 311 26.72 -27.64 -15.14
N ASN A 312 26.78 -28.32 -14.00
CA ASN A 312 28.04 -28.78 -13.40
C ASN A 312 28.58 -30.08 -14.01
N SER A 313 27.94 -30.62 -15.05
CA SER A 313 28.40 -31.84 -15.69
C SER A 313 29.63 -31.57 -16.56
N LYS A 314 30.65 -32.42 -16.45
CA LYS A 314 31.87 -32.34 -17.28
C LYS A 314 31.69 -32.88 -18.70
N LYS A 315 30.45 -33.17 -19.10
CA LYS A 315 30.12 -33.79 -20.40
C LYS A 315 29.67 -32.70 -21.38
N ILE A 316 29.96 -32.90 -22.66
CA ILE A 316 29.39 -32.05 -23.72
C ILE A 316 27.90 -32.34 -23.77
N LEU A 317 27.11 -31.31 -23.48
CA LEU A 317 25.65 -31.40 -23.42
C LEU A 317 25.06 -31.38 -24.85
N PRO A 318 24.09 -32.24 -25.18
CA PRO A 318 23.31 -32.14 -26.40
C PRO A 318 22.48 -30.84 -26.41
N LEU A 319 22.11 -30.38 -27.61
CA LEU A 319 21.40 -29.11 -27.82
C LEU A 319 20.12 -28.99 -26.97
N GLU A 320 19.39 -30.09 -26.78
CA GLU A 320 18.18 -30.14 -25.95
C GLU A 320 18.46 -29.87 -24.46
N GLU A 321 19.61 -30.31 -23.93
CA GLU A 321 20.01 -30.05 -22.54
C GLU A 321 20.50 -28.62 -22.36
N VAL A 322 21.17 -28.05 -23.37
CA VAL A 322 21.55 -26.62 -23.40
C VAL A 322 20.31 -25.73 -23.44
N GLN A 323 19.28 -26.09 -24.22
CA GLN A 323 18.01 -25.36 -24.26
C GLN A 323 17.28 -25.38 -22.91
N LYS A 324 17.37 -26.48 -22.14
CA LYS A 324 16.81 -26.56 -20.78
C LYS A 324 17.54 -25.64 -19.80
N LEU A 325 18.86 -25.51 -19.92
CA LEU A 325 19.65 -24.59 -19.11
C LEU A 325 19.28 -23.12 -19.37
N ASN A 326 18.93 -22.77 -20.61
CA ASN A 326 18.47 -21.41 -20.94
C ASN A 326 17.15 -21.02 -20.26
N ALA A 327 16.35 -21.99 -19.80
CA ALA A 327 15.13 -21.72 -19.04
C ALA A 327 15.37 -21.47 -17.54
N LYS A 328 16.61 -21.71 -17.04
CA LYS A 328 16.97 -21.57 -15.63
C LYS A 328 16.74 -20.16 -15.06
N PRO A 329 17.10 -19.05 -15.73
CA PRO A 329 16.88 -17.70 -15.19
C PRO A 329 15.39 -17.42 -14.94
N LYS A 330 14.54 -17.74 -15.92
CA LYS A 330 13.09 -17.58 -15.79
C LYS A 330 12.51 -18.44 -14.66
N LEU A 331 13.00 -19.67 -14.49
CA LEU A 331 12.56 -20.55 -13.40
C LEU A 331 12.95 -20.00 -12.02
N LEU A 332 14.10 -19.32 -11.90
CA LEU A 332 14.51 -18.63 -10.66
C LEU A 332 13.63 -17.41 -10.38
N GLU A 333 13.31 -16.62 -11.40
CA GLU A 333 12.37 -15.49 -11.29
C GLU A 333 10.98 -15.95 -10.85
N ASP A 334 10.43 -16.98 -11.50
CA ASP A 334 9.14 -17.57 -11.17
C ASP A 334 9.14 -18.13 -9.73
N LEU A 335 10.21 -18.83 -9.32
CA LEU A 335 10.38 -19.33 -7.95
C LEU A 335 10.33 -18.17 -6.94
N LYS A 336 11.12 -17.12 -7.19
CA LYS A 336 11.19 -15.96 -6.30
C LYS A 336 9.83 -15.26 -6.20
N ALA A 337 9.11 -15.10 -7.31
CA ALA A 337 7.77 -14.53 -7.32
C ALA A 337 6.77 -15.38 -6.51
N MET A 338 6.77 -16.70 -6.69
CA MET A 338 5.92 -17.62 -5.93
C MET A 338 6.23 -17.62 -4.43
N GLU A 339 7.52 -17.52 -4.07
CA GLU A 339 7.96 -17.43 -2.68
C GLU A 339 7.54 -16.11 -2.03
N ILE A 340 7.74 -14.97 -2.70
CA ILE A 340 7.30 -13.66 -2.23
C ILE A 340 5.78 -13.62 -2.05
N GLU A 341 5.02 -14.12 -3.03
CA GLU A 341 3.56 -14.11 -2.95
C GLU A 341 3.05 -15.04 -1.85
N SER A 342 3.68 -16.21 -1.67
CA SER A 342 3.35 -17.14 -0.58
C SER A 342 3.74 -16.60 0.79
N ALA A 343 4.81 -15.82 0.88
CA ALA A 343 5.31 -15.26 2.13
C ALA A 343 4.37 -14.19 2.68
N GLY A 344 3.63 -13.44 1.86
CA GLY A 344 2.69 -12.40 2.30
C GLY A 344 3.39 -11.22 3.01
N TRP A 345 2.62 -10.43 3.78
CA TRP A 345 3.17 -9.32 4.56
C TRP A 345 3.56 -9.76 5.97
N PHE A 346 4.60 -9.13 6.50
CA PHE A 346 5.14 -9.35 7.85
C PHE A 346 5.43 -10.83 8.13
N PRO A 347 6.32 -11.48 7.35
CA PRO A 347 6.61 -12.90 7.53
C PRO A 347 6.93 -13.19 9.00
N ASP A 348 6.32 -14.26 9.52
CA ASP A 348 6.58 -14.70 10.88
C ASP A 348 8.07 -15.07 10.98
N ALA A 349 8.75 -14.65 12.05
CA ALA A 349 10.08 -15.17 12.35
C ALA A 349 9.89 -16.66 12.70
N ASP A 350 10.43 -17.54 11.86
CA ASP A 350 10.35 -19.00 12.04
C ASP A 350 10.92 -19.47 13.38
#